data_AF-A0A183AQ21-F1
#
_entry.id   AF-A0A183AQ21-F1
#
_cell.length_a   1.000
_cell.length_b   1.000
_cell.length_c   1.000
_cell.angle_alpha   90.00
_cell.angle_beta   90.00
_cell.angle_gamma   90.00
#
_symmetry.space_group_name_H-M   'P 1'
#
loop_
_entity.id
_entity.type
_entity.pdbx_description
1 polymer ?
#
loop_
_entity_poly.entity_id
_entity_poly.type
_entity_poly.pdbx_seq_one_letter_code
_entity_poly.pdbx_strand_id
1 'polypeptide(L)'
;MQKKQVAPSETVGSLDLGGASTQIAFVSNSKPPSLATSIDFHMLRLFGRDYDVYSHSFLCYGKNEFEKRTMGSVIVKAVCAKLNISGFWRNFFIYHAFV
;
A
#
# COMPACT_ATOMS: atom_id res chain seq x y z
N MET A 1 21.85 14.48 29.94
CA MET A 1 21.59 14.53 28.49
C MET A 1 20.25 15.22 28.26
N GLN A 2 20.24 16.41 27.66
CA GLN A 2 18.98 17.02 27.22
C GLN A 2 18.48 16.22 26.00
N LYS A 3 17.27 15.64 26.08
CA LYS A 3 16.67 14.94 24.94
C LYS A 3 16.23 16.00 23.93
N LYS A 4 16.86 16.04 22.75
CA LYS A 4 16.42 16.92 21.66
C LYS A 4 15.02 16.50 21.24
N GLN A 5 14.06 17.39 21.41
CA GLN A 5 12.69 17.17 20.96
C GLN A 5 12.57 17.68 19.53
N VAL A 6 12.26 16.78 18.58
CA VAL A 6 12.05 17.14 17.18
C VAL A 6 10.61 17.61 17.02
N ALA A 7 10.39 18.74 16.35
CA ALA A 7 9.02 19.19 16.07
C ALA A 7 8.36 18.26 15.04
N PRO A 8 7.02 18.09 15.03
CA PRO A 8 6.37 17.19 14.07
C PRO A 8 6.62 17.63 12.62
N SER A 9 6.72 18.94 12.38
CA SER A 9 7.09 19.55 11.10
C SER A 9 8.53 19.32 10.65
N GLU A 10 9.42 18.91 11.56
CA GLU A 10 10.81 18.58 11.27
C GLU A 10 11.01 17.08 11.00
N THR A 11 9.95 16.27 11.17
CA THR A 11 10.01 14.85 10.82
C THR A 11 9.97 14.67 9.30
N VAL A 12 10.64 13.62 8.83
CA VAL A 12 10.53 13.17 7.43
C VAL A 12 9.65 11.94 7.40
N GLY A 13 8.86 11.81 6.32
CA GLY A 13 8.13 10.58 6.07
C GLY A 13 9.04 9.43 5.68
N SER A 14 8.53 8.22 5.80
CA SER A 14 9.17 6.99 5.31
C SER A 14 8.38 6.39 4.15
N LEU A 15 9.13 5.77 3.23
CA LEU A 15 8.61 4.90 2.20
C LEU A 15 9.34 3.56 2.32
N ASP A 16 8.60 2.47 2.50
CA ASP A 16 9.15 1.12 2.61
C ASP A 16 8.64 0.27 1.44
N LEU A 17 9.54 -0.42 0.75
CA LEU A 17 9.21 -1.29 -0.38
C LEU A 17 9.70 -2.70 -0.09
N GLY A 18 8.77 -3.57 0.30
CA GLY A 18 9.02 -4.99 0.51
C GLY A 18 8.70 -5.84 -0.72
N GLY A 19 8.88 -7.15 -0.55
CA GLY A 19 8.46 -8.12 -1.56
C GLY A 19 6.94 -8.30 -1.61
N ALA A 20 6.27 -8.28 -0.46
CA ALA A 20 4.83 -8.50 -0.34
C ALA A 20 3.99 -7.21 -0.37
N SER A 21 4.47 -6.15 0.27
CA SER A 21 3.75 -4.88 0.45
C SER A 21 4.66 -3.68 0.19
N THR A 22 4.04 -2.51 0.11
CA THR A 22 4.70 -1.20 0.16
C THR A 22 3.98 -0.33 1.18
N GLN A 23 4.71 0.51 1.89
CA GLN A 23 4.19 1.30 3.01
C GLN A 23 4.63 2.76 2.89
N ILE A 24 3.76 3.63 3.38
CA ILE A 24 4.02 5.06 3.51
C ILE A 24 3.63 5.50 4.92
N ALA A 25 4.50 6.27 5.57
CA ALA A 25 4.17 6.89 6.84
C ALA A 25 4.72 8.32 6.93
N PHE A 26 3.92 9.27 7.42
CA PHE A 26 4.35 10.65 7.63
C PHE A 26 3.46 11.35 8.67
N VAL A 27 3.99 12.40 9.29
CA VAL A 27 3.18 13.29 10.13
C VAL A 27 2.28 14.13 9.24
N SER A 28 0.96 14.03 9.43
CA SER A 28 0.00 14.81 8.66
C SER A 28 -0.32 16.14 9.35
N ASN A 29 -0.38 17.21 8.56
CA ASN A 29 -0.79 18.53 9.06
C ASN A 29 -2.32 18.62 9.27
N SER A 30 -3.10 17.78 8.59
CA SER A 30 -4.56 17.72 8.72
C SER A 30 -5.10 16.36 8.27
N LYS A 31 -6.26 15.96 8.81
CA LYS A 31 -6.99 14.78 8.32
C LYS A 31 -7.96 15.22 7.22
N PRO A 32 -7.84 14.73 5.98
CA PRO A 32 -8.82 15.03 4.95
C PRO A 32 -10.21 14.54 5.39
N PRO A 33 -11.30 15.27 5.10
CA PRO A 33 -12.65 14.84 5.47
C PRO A 33 -13.00 13.44 4.94
N SER A 34 -12.50 13.09 3.75
CA SER A 34 -12.69 11.77 3.13
C SER A 34 -12.02 10.62 3.89
N LEU A 35 -11.04 10.93 4.76
CA LEU A 35 -10.30 9.96 5.56
C LEU A 35 -10.46 10.21 7.06
N ALA A 36 -11.45 11.02 7.47
CA ALA A 36 -11.65 11.37 8.88
C ALA A 36 -11.93 10.14 9.75
N THR A 37 -12.55 9.11 9.18
CA THR A 37 -12.83 7.80 9.83
C THR A 37 -11.83 6.71 9.42
N SER A 38 -10.75 7.06 8.71
CA SER A 38 -9.75 6.06 8.29
C SER A 38 -8.96 5.55 9.51
N ILE A 39 -8.76 4.23 9.53
CA ILE A 39 -7.90 3.53 10.50
C ILE A 39 -6.40 3.83 10.30
N ASP A 40 -6.04 4.53 9.22
CA ASP A 40 -4.66 4.83 8.84
C ASP A 40 -4.04 6.01 9.61
N PHE A 41 -4.84 6.73 10.41
CA PHE A 41 -4.36 7.83 11.23
C PHE A 41 -4.16 7.41 12.67
N HIS A 42 -2.93 7.54 13.15
CA HIS A 42 -2.50 7.14 14.49
C HIS A 42 -1.98 8.33 15.28
N MET A 43 -2.49 8.52 16.49
CA MET A 43 -1.97 9.50 17.42
C MET A 43 -0.91 8.83 18.31
N LEU A 44 0.35 9.26 18.20
CA LEU A 44 1.49 8.71 18.92
C LEU A 44 2.10 9.76 19.85
N ARG A 45 2.46 9.37 21.09
CA ARG A 45 3.20 10.22 22.02
C ARG A 45 4.64 9.74 22.13
N LEU A 46 5.57 10.48 21.52
CA LEU A 46 6.99 10.15 21.49
C LEU A 46 7.79 11.25 22.19
N PHE A 47 8.56 10.88 23.22
CA PHE A 47 9.39 11.81 23.99
C PHE A 47 8.61 13.03 24.53
N GLY A 48 7.37 12.80 24.98
CA GLY A 48 6.49 13.83 25.53
C GLY A 48 5.87 14.78 24.50
N ARG A 49 5.93 14.46 23.21
CA ARG A 49 5.27 15.21 22.13
C ARG A 49 4.30 14.32 21.38
N ASP A 50 3.17 14.89 20.97
CA ASP A 50 2.14 14.20 20.19
C ASP A 50 2.40 14.36 18.69
N TYR A 51 2.16 13.28 17.94
CA TYR A 51 2.33 13.18 16.51
C TYR A 51 1.10 12.51 15.91
N ASP A 52 0.43 13.22 15.00
CA ASP A 52 -0.62 12.65 14.15
C ASP A 52 0.02 12.05 12.90
N VAL A 53 0.21 10.74 12.92
CA VAL A 53 0.89 9.99 11.86
C VAL A 53 -0.14 9.35 10.95
N TYR A 54 -0.07 9.65 9.65
CA TYR A 54 -0.71 8.81 8.63
C TYR A 54 0.23 7.65 8.33
N SER A 55 -0.29 6.42 8.34
CA SER A 55 0.44 5.21 8.00
C SER A 55 -0.47 4.26 7.26
N HIS A 56 -0.07 3.84 6.06
CA HIS A 56 -0.84 2.87 5.28
C HIS A 56 0.08 1.81 4.65
N SER A 57 -0.44 0.57 4.57
CA SER A 57 0.24 -0.56 3.97
C SER A 57 -0.57 -1.10 2.80
N PHE A 58 0.00 -1.04 1.60
CA PHE A 58 -0.59 -1.58 0.39
C PHE A 58 -0.18 -3.05 0.22
N LEU A 59 -1.01 -3.95 0.73
CA LEU A 59 -0.76 -5.38 0.62
C LEU A 59 -0.81 -5.85 -0.84
N CYS A 60 0.11 -6.74 -1.22
CA CYS A 60 0.30 -7.25 -2.57
C CYS A 60 0.78 -6.22 -3.60
N TYR A 61 1.19 -5.03 -3.16
CA TYR A 61 1.87 -4.03 -3.99
C TYR A 61 3.39 -4.01 -3.76
N GLY A 62 3.93 -5.00 -3.06
CA GLY A 62 5.37 -5.24 -3.02
C GLY A 62 5.91 -5.77 -4.35
N LYS A 63 7.23 -5.73 -4.51
CA LYS A 63 7.93 -6.08 -5.76
C LYS A 63 7.58 -7.50 -6.25
N ASN A 64 7.65 -8.50 -5.38
CA ASN A 64 7.43 -9.90 -5.75
C ASN A 64 5.97 -10.15 -6.16
N GLU A 65 5.01 -9.55 -5.45
CA GLU A 65 3.60 -9.69 -5.78
C GLU A 65 3.24 -8.97 -7.07
N PHE A 66 3.87 -7.81 -7.33
CA PHE A 66 3.77 -7.14 -8.63
C PHE A 66 4.32 -8.01 -9.78
N GLU A 67 5.47 -8.66 -9.58
CA GLU A 67 6.06 -9.57 -10.57
C GLU A 67 5.15 -10.78 -10.84
N LYS A 68 4.62 -11.40 -9.78
CA LYS A 68 3.65 -12.51 -9.90
C LYS A 68 2.39 -12.10 -10.65
N ARG A 69 1.79 -10.94 -10.32
CA ARG A 69 0.63 -10.38 -11.02
C ARG A 69 0.91 -10.16 -12.49
N THR A 70 2.07 -9.58 -12.80
CA THR A 70 2.50 -9.32 -14.19
C THR A 70 2.67 -10.62 -14.96
N MET A 71 3.38 -11.59 -14.39
CA MET A 71 3.59 -12.91 -15.01
C MET A 71 2.28 -13.66 -15.21
N GLY A 72 1.40 -13.67 -14.20
CA GLY A 72 0.07 -14.26 -14.29
C GLY A 72 -0.76 -13.63 -15.40
N SER A 73 -0.75 -12.30 -15.52
CA SER A 73 -1.45 -11.59 -16.61
C SER A 73 -0.91 -11.98 -17.98
N VAL A 74 0.41 -12.10 -18.15
CA VAL A 74 1.04 -12.52 -19.41
C VAL A 74 0.66 -13.95 -19.76
N ILE A 75 0.72 -14.88 -18.79
CA ILE A 75 0.34 -16.29 -18.99
C ILE A 75 -1.13 -16.39 -19.38
N VAL A 76 -2.03 -15.73 -18.64
CA VAL A 76 -3.47 -15.75 -18.94
C VAL A 76 -3.73 -15.22 -20.35
N LYS A 77 -3.11 -14.10 -20.74
CA LYS A 77 -3.26 -13.56 -22.10
C LYS A 77 -2.78 -14.55 -23.17
N ALA A 78 -1.63 -15.18 -22.96
CA ALA A 78 -1.07 -16.16 -23.90
C ALA A 78 -1.96 -17.41 -24.02
N VAL A 79 -2.44 -17.94 -22.90
CA VAL A 79 -3.33 -19.11 -22.87
C VAL A 79 -4.67 -18.79 -23.52
N CYS A 80 -5.30 -17.66 -23.18
CA CYS A 80 -6.57 -17.24 -23.79
C CYS A 80 -6.44 -17.04 -25.30
N ALA A 81 -5.29 -16.53 -25.79
CA ALA A 81 -5.02 -16.41 -27.22
C ALA A 81 -4.88 -17.79 -27.88
N LYS A 82 -4.13 -18.71 -27.27
CA LYS A 82 -3.88 -20.05 -27.83
C LYS A 82 -5.12 -20.93 -27.87
N LEU A 83 -6.00 -20.81 -26.88
CA LEU A 83 -7.23 -21.60 -26.78
C LEU A 83 -8.44 -20.95 -27.49
N ASN A 84 -8.24 -19.85 -28.20
CA ASN A 84 -9.31 -19.06 -28.87
C ASN A 84 -10.51 -18.77 -27.95
N ILE A 85 -10.23 -18.54 -26.65
CA ILE A 85 -11.29 -18.29 -25.68
C ILE A 85 -11.66 -16.81 -25.75
N SER A 86 -12.83 -16.55 -26.31
CA SER A 86 -13.39 -15.20 -26.45
C SER A 86 -13.88 -14.65 -25.10
N GLY A 87 -14.08 -13.33 -25.05
CA GLY A 87 -14.06 -12.48 -23.85
C GLY A 87 -14.96 -12.87 -22.65
N PHE A 88 -15.92 -13.77 -22.82
CA PHE A 88 -16.81 -14.21 -21.74
C PHE A 88 -16.05 -14.95 -20.61
N TRP A 89 -15.09 -15.82 -20.95
CA TRP A 89 -14.30 -16.58 -19.95
C TRP A 89 -13.05 -15.85 -19.47
N ARG A 90 -12.64 -14.76 -20.15
CA ARG A 90 -11.47 -13.95 -19.74
C ARG A 90 -11.67 -13.30 -18.37
N ASN A 91 -12.89 -12.84 -18.08
CA ASN A 91 -13.20 -12.23 -16.79
C ASN A 91 -13.35 -13.31 -15.69
N PHE A 92 -13.93 -14.47 -15.99
CA PHE A 92 -14.21 -15.50 -14.99
C PHE A 92 -12.94 -16.06 -14.32
N PHE A 93 -11.85 -16.28 -15.08
CA PHE A 93 -10.59 -16.79 -14.51
C PHE A 93 -9.73 -15.75 -13.79
N ILE A 94 -9.88 -14.46 -14.13
CA ILE A 94 -9.10 -13.39 -13.48
C ILE A 94 -9.66 -13.07 -12.10
N TYR A 95 -10.99 -13.08 -11.91
CA TYR A 95 -11.61 -12.71 -10.63
C TYR A 95 -11.40 -13.75 -9.52
N HIS A 96 -11.21 -15.04 -9.85
CA HIS A 96 -11.04 -16.09 -8.84
C HIS A 96 -9.58 -16.44 -8.49
N ALA A 97 -8.59 -15.90 -9.21
CA ALA A 97 -7.17 -16.13 -8.93
C ALA A 97 -6.49 -15.00 -8.12
N PHE A 98 -7.24 -13.94 -7.79
CA PHE A 98 -6.72 -12.72 -7.16
C PHE A 98 -7.52 -12.23 -5.94
N VAL A 99 -8.28 -13.12 -5.29
CA VAL A 99 -8.71 -12.98 -3.89
C VAL A 99 -8.15 -14.15 -3.10
#